data_AF-A0A316BZX2-F1
#
_entry.id   AF-A0A316BZX2-F1
#
_cell.length_a   1.000
_cell.length_b   1.000
_cell.length_c   1.000
_cell.angle_alpha   90.00
_cell.angle_beta   90.00
_cell.angle_gamma   90.00
#
_symmetry.space_group_name_H-M   'P 1'
#
loop_
_entity.id
_entity.type
_entity.pdbx_description
1 polymer ?
#
loop_
_entity_poly.entity_id
_entity_poly.type
_entity_poly.pdbx_seq_one_letter_code
_entity_poly.pdbx_strand_id
1 'polypeptide(L)'
;MIVEEFIAAEAAKPFAWARDDCTMMCDRWVRLCRGVSPVTAGLILYHDRETAFALLPRLPQLMNRGMRRAGVETTSEPLAGDVGLVVFGDRIGPALHAGAHWITRHEDGFMAAPLKNFWKAWAI
;
A
#
# COMPACT_ATOMS: atom_id res chain seq x y z
N MET A 1 -11.25 -7.31 -11.86
CA MET A 1 -10.78 -5.91 -11.92
C MET A 1 -9.29 -5.96 -12.15
N ILE A 2 -8.81 -5.33 -13.21
CA ILE A 2 -7.37 -5.21 -13.46
C ILE A 2 -6.79 -4.01 -12.69
N VAL A 3 -5.46 -3.95 -12.59
CA VAL A 3 -4.75 -2.95 -11.78
C VAL A 3 -5.08 -1.52 -12.23
N GLU A 4 -5.16 -1.29 -13.54
CA GLU A 4 -5.44 0.00 -14.15
C GLU A 4 -6.85 0.50 -13.80
N GLU A 5 -7.85 -0.38 -13.86
CA GLU A 5 -9.23 -0.08 -13.47
C GLU A 5 -9.32 0.29 -11.99
N PHE A 6 -8.58 -0.45 -11.13
CA PHE A 6 -8.53 -0.18 -9.70
C PHE A 6 -7.89 1.18 -9.41
N ILE A 7 -6.74 1.48 -10.02
CA ILE A 7 -6.05 2.76 -9.85
C ILE A 7 -6.95 3.92 -10.31
N ALA A 8 -7.63 3.78 -11.45
CA ALA A 8 -8.56 4.79 -11.93
C ALA A 8 -9.72 5.02 -10.95
N ALA A 9 -10.28 3.94 -10.38
CA ALA A 9 -11.34 4.02 -9.37
C ALA A 9 -10.86 4.67 -8.06
N GLU A 10 -9.62 4.40 -7.63
CA GLU A 10 -9.02 5.06 -6.46
C GLU A 10 -8.72 6.54 -6.72
N ALA A 11 -8.32 6.91 -7.95
CA ALA A 11 -8.08 8.30 -8.35
C ALA A 11 -9.32 9.17 -8.31
N ALA A 12 -10.50 8.59 -8.57
CA ALA A 12 -11.76 9.31 -8.50
C ALA A 12 -12.20 9.64 -7.06
N LYS A 13 -11.59 9.02 -6.04
CA LYS A 13 -11.95 9.26 -4.63
C LYS A 13 -11.24 10.51 -4.11
N PRO A 14 -11.88 11.34 -3.26
CA PRO A 14 -11.17 12.37 -2.52
C PRO A 14 -10.18 11.73 -1.54
N PHE A 15 -9.03 12.37 -1.31
CA PHE A 15 -8.10 11.92 -0.28
C PHE A 15 -8.72 12.10 1.11
N ALA A 16 -8.54 11.11 1.98
CA ALA A 16 -8.95 11.16 3.38
C ALA A 16 -8.09 10.22 4.22
N TRP A 17 -7.49 10.72 5.29
CA TRP A 17 -6.72 9.90 6.22
C TRP A 17 -7.57 8.75 6.79
N ALA A 18 -6.96 7.57 6.91
CA ALA A 18 -7.57 6.33 7.38
C ALA A 18 -8.76 5.82 6.55
N ARG A 19 -9.05 6.44 5.40
CA ARG A 19 -10.11 6.00 4.48
C ARG A 19 -9.62 5.90 3.04
N ASP A 20 -9.03 6.95 2.48
CA ASP A 20 -8.65 7.07 1.07
C ASP A 20 -7.18 7.49 0.90
N ASP A 21 -6.30 6.85 1.68
CA ASP A 21 -4.85 7.08 1.69
C ASP A 21 -4.04 5.87 1.16
N CYS A 22 -2.70 5.97 1.21
CA CYS A 22 -1.79 4.95 0.71
C CYS A 22 -1.96 3.57 1.35
N THR A 23 -2.16 3.50 2.67
CA THR A 23 -2.30 2.23 3.38
C THR A 23 -3.65 1.61 3.06
N MET A 24 -4.73 2.41 3.09
CA MET A 24 -6.09 1.92 2.82
C MET A 24 -6.29 1.51 1.35
N MET A 25 -5.64 2.19 0.42
CA MET A 25 -5.62 1.79 -0.99
C MET A 25 -5.02 0.39 -1.16
N CYS A 26 -3.83 0.15 -0.59
CA CYS A 26 -3.19 -1.16 -0.66
C CYS A 26 -4.02 -2.25 0.03
N ASP A 27 -4.59 -1.93 1.20
CA ASP A 27 -5.46 -2.85 1.93
C ASP A 27 -6.71 -3.23 1.12
N ARG A 28 -7.35 -2.26 0.47
CA ARG A 28 -8.49 -2.52 -0.42
C ARG A 28 -8.11 -3.41 -1.58
N TRP A 29 -6.95 -3.19 -2.20
CA TRP A 29 -6.48 -4.04 -3.30
C TRP A 29 -6.29 -5.48 -2.83
N VAL A 30 -5.60 -5.69 -1.70
CA VAL A 30 -5.43 -7.05 -1.15
C VAL A 30 -6.77 -7.68 -0.78
N ARG A 31 -7.72 -6.92 -0.21
CA ARG A 31 -9.07 -7.44 0.05
C ARG A 31 -9.79 -7.87 -1.23
N LEU A 32 -9.66 -7.09 -2.31
CA LEU A 32 -10.27 -7.40 -3.59
C LEU A 32 -9.70 -8.67 -4.22
N CYS A 33 -8.38 -8.87 -4.14
CA CYS A 33 -7.69 -10.01 -4.76
C CYS A 33 -7.71 -11.27 -3.90
N ARG A 34 -7.58 -11.13 -2.57
CA ARG A 34 -7.34 -12.24 -1.65
C ARG A 34 -8.43 -12.43 -0.59
N GLY A 35 -9.40 -11.52 -0.50
CA GLY A 35 -10.48 -11.58 0.50
C GLY A 35 -10.03 -11.31 1.94
N VAL A 36 -8.80 -10.82 2.15
CA VAL A 36 -8.18 -10.59 3.46
C VAL A 36 -7.68 -9.16 3.62
N SER A 37 -7.60 -8.68 4.86
CA SER A 37 -7.20 -7.32 5.22
C SER A 37 -5.87 -7.33 5.99
N PRO A 38 -4.73 -7.01 5.35
CA PRO A 38 -3.46 -6.82 6.02
C PRO A 38 -3.51 -5.74 7.12
N VAL A 39 -4.32 -4.68 6.95
CA VAL A 39 -4.51 -3.63 7.96
C VAL A 39 -5.15 -4.22 9.21
N THR A 40 -6.25 -4.97 9.06
CA THR A 40 -6.95 -5.59 10.19
C THR A 40 -6.07 -6.66 10.85
N ALA A 41 -5.46 -7.54 10.05
CA ALA A 41 -4.57 -8.59 10.55
C ALA A 41 -3.33 -8.03 11.24
N GLY A 42 -2.82 -6.91 10.73
CA GLY A 42 -1.66 -6.17 11.23
C GLY A 42 -1.96 -5.28 12.42
N LEU A 43 -3.23 -5.05 12.76
CA LEU A 43 -3.67 -4.07 13.76
C LEU A 43 -3.09 -2.68 13.45
N ILE A 44 -3.18 -2.26 12.20
CA ILE A 44 -2.77 -0.92 11.76
C ILE A 44 -3.93 0.03 12.04
N LEU A 45 -3.81 0.82 13.11
CA LEU A 45 -4.89 1.66 13.63
C LEU A 45 -4.45 3.13 13.70
N TYR A 46 -5.12 3.96 12.93
CA TYR A 46 -5.00 5.42 12.91
C TYR A 46 -6.30 6.00 12.35
N HIS A 47 -6.55 7.29 12.57
CA HIS A 47 -7.80 7.94 12.16
C HIS A 47 -7.59 9.30 11.49
N ASP A 48 -6.41 9.88 11.65
CA ASP A 48 -6.05 11.19 11.15
C ASP A 48 -4.58 11.25 10.75
N ARG A 49 -4.15 12.43 10.31
CA ARG A 49 -2.76 12.70 9.93
C ARG A 49 -1.80 12.48 11.09
N GLU A 50 -2.11 12.99 12.27
CA GLU A 50 -1.20 12.94 13.42
C GLU A 50 -0.91 11.49 13.82
N THR A 51 -1.96 10.69 13.97
CA THR A 51 -1.85 9.27 14.31
C THR A 51 -1.24 8.45 13.17
N ALA A 52 -1.49 8.79 11.90
CA ALA A 52 -0.80 8.17 10.77
C ALA A 52 0.72 8.43 10.82
N PHE A 53 1.13 9.66 11.10
CA PHE A 53 2.55 10.04 11.20
C PHE A 53 3.23 9.37 12.40
N ALA A 54 2.54 9.25 13.54
CA ALA A 54 3.04 8.53 14.70
C ALA A 54 3.28 7.03 14.43
N LEU A 55 2.59 6.44 13.45
CA LEU A 55 2.80 5.05 13.04
C LEU A 55 3.99 4.85 12.09
N LEU A 56 4.46 5.88 11.38
CA LEU A 56 5.49 5.75 10.34
C LEU A 56 6.73 4.95 10.79
N PRO A 57 7.31 5.17 12.00
CA PRO A 57 8.48 4.41 12.45
C PRO A 57 8.22 2.90 12.61
N ARG A 58 6.95 2.50 12.77
CA ARG A 58 6.51 1.11 12.98
C ARG A 58 5.83 0.51 11.76
N LEU A 59 5.52 1.33 10.75
CA LEU A 59 4.75 0.92 9.59
C LEU A 59 5.36 -0.29 8.86
N PRO A 60 6.70 -0.38 8.66
CA PRO A 60 7.30 -1.57 8.04
C PRO A 60 7.03 -2.87 8.80
N GLN A 61 7.16 -2.85 10.12
CA GLN A 61 6.93 -4.02 10.98
C GLN A 61 5.45 -4.39 11.02
N LEU A 62 4.57 -3.38 11.07
CA LEU A 62 3.12 -3.56 11.07
C LEU A 62 2.61 -4.16 9.75
N MET A 63 3.05 -3.62 8.61
CA MET A 63 2.72 -4.14 7.28
C MET A 63 3.23 -5.57 7.10
N ASN A 64 4.48 -5.84 7.50
CA ASN A 64 5.04 -7.19 7.43
C ASN A 64 4.24 -8.20 8.29
N ARG A 65 3.85 -7.80 9.50
CA ARG A 65 3.00 -8.62 10.37
C ARG A 65 1.62 -8.84 9.76
N GLY A 66 1.02 -7.78 9.19
CA GLY A 66 -0.29 -7.82 8.55
C GLY A 66 -0.32 -8.75 7.35
N MET A 67 0.60 -8.58 6.41
CA MET A 67 0.73 -9.42 5.22
C MET A 67 0.97 -10.90 5.59
N ARG A 68 1.91 -11.16 6.51
CA ARG A 68 2.17 -12.53 6.99
C ARG A 68 0.92 -13.18 7.62
N ARG A 69 0.18 -12.44 8.45
CA ARG A 69 -1.06 -12.95 9.07
C ARG A 69 -2.20 -13.10 8.07
N ALA A 70 -2.18 -12.33 6.99
CA ALA A 70 -3.07 -12.47 5.85
C ALA A 70 -2.66 -13.62 4.90
N GLY A 71 -1.59 -14.36 5.20
CA GLY A 71 -1.12 -15.47 4.38
C GLY A 71 -0.44 -15.04 3.07
N VAL A 72 -0.02 -13.78 2.98
CA VAL A 72 0.61 -13.22 1.77
C VAL A 72 2.13 -13.32 1.88
N GLU A 73 2.73 -13.97 0.90
CA GLU A 73 4.17 -14.21 0.84
C GLU A 73 4.94 -13.02 0.28
N THR A 74 6.20 -12.92 0.68
CA THR A 74 7.12 -11.90 0.16
C THR A 74 7.71 -12.32 -1.16
N THR A 75 7.94 -11.37 -2.07
CA THR A 75 8.61 -11.62 -3.36
C THR A 75 9.81 -10.69 -3.55
N SER A 76 10.83 -11.18 -4.26
CA SER A 76 11.96 -10.39 -4.77
C SER A 76 11.77 -9.94 -6.23
N GLU A 77 10.78 -10.49 -6.92
CA GLU A 77 10.46 -10.22 -8.32
C GLU A 77 8.99 -9.76 -8.39
N PRO A 78 8.71 -8.52 -7.96
CA PRO A 78 7.35 -8.00 -7.93
C PRO A 78 6.77 -7.86 -9.34
N LEU A 79 5.50 -8.23 -9.49
CA LEU A 79 4.73 -8.13 -10.73
C LEU A 79 3.61 -7.09 -10.60
N ALA A 80 2.98 -6.73 -11.72
CA ALA A 80 1.80 -5.88 -11.71
C ALA A 80 0.71 -6.45 -10.78
N GLY A 81 0.23 -5.63 -9.85
CA GLY A 81 -0.72 -6.03 -8.81
C GLY A 81 -0.07 -6.30 -7.46
N ASP A 82 1.25 -6.44 -7.37
CA ASP A 82 1.91 -6.64 -6.08
C ASP A 82 1.90 -5.38 -5.23
N VAL A 83 1.94 -5.57 -3.91
CA VAL A 83 2.01 -4.46 -2.94
C VAL A 83 3.41 -4.44 -2.34
N GLY A 84 3.93 -3.24 -2.10
CA GLY A 84 5.25 -3.06 -1.52
C GLY A 84 5.34 -1.89 -0.56
N LEU A 85 6.42 -1.89 0.22
CA LEU A 85 6.93 -0.70 0.90
C LEU A 85 7.99 -0.09 0.01
N VAL A 86 7.74 1.13 -0.44
CA VAL A 86 8.49 1.79 -1.50
C VAL A 86 8.99 3.14 -1.03
N VAL A 87 10.21 3.48 -1.44
CA VAL A 87 10.86 4.75 -1.12
C VAL A 87 10.46 5.82 -2.14
N PHE A 88 9.82 6.88 -1.64
CA PHE A 88 9.45 8.10 -2.36
C PHE A 88 10.24 9.28 -1.77
N GLY A 89 11.41 9.57 -2.34
CA GLY A 89 12.32 10.58 -1.79
C GLY A 89 12.93 10.13 -0.46
N ASP A 90 12.66 10.87 0.61
CA ASP A 90 13.11 10.59 1.97
C ASP A 90 12.10 9.77 2.80
N ARG A 91 10.96 9.38 2.20
CA ARG A 91 9.87 8.67 2.88
C ARG A 91 9.69 7.27 2.33
N ILE A 92 9.28 6.34 3.20
CA ILE A 92 8.84 5.00 2.83
C ILE A 92 7.33 4.88 3.05
N GLY A 93 6.60 4.30 2.09
CA GLY A 93 5.16 4.13 2.20
C GLY A 93 4.64 2.92 1.41
N PRO A 94 3.41 2.45 1.70
CA PRO A 94 2.77 1.38 0.95
C PRO A 94 2.47 1.83 -0.48
N ALA A 95 2.69 0.97 -1.46
CA ALA A 95 2.42 1.25 -2.87
C ALA A 95 1.98 -0.02 -3.60
N LEU A 96 1.26 0.18 -4.71
CA LEU A 96 0.82 -0.84 -5.65
C LEU A 96 1.73 -0.84 -6.88
N HIS A 97 2.14 -2.02 -7.33
CA HIS A 97 2.90 -2.18 -8.55
C HIS A 97 1.98 -2.06 -9.78
N ALA A 98 2.08 -0.95 -10.52
CA ALA A 98 1.26 -0.62 -11.68
C ALA A 98 1.90 -1.07 -13.01
N GLY A 99 2.74 -2.10 -12.98
CA GLY A 99 3.46 -2.63 -14.15
C GLY A 99 4.75 -1.87 -14.46
N ALA A 100 4.66 -0.56 -14.73
CA ALA A 100 5.83 0.27 -15.05
C ALA A 100 6.41 1.03 -13.85
N HIS A 101 5.58 1.28 -12.83
CA HIS A 101 5.94 2.08 -11.65
C HIS A 101 5.26 1.53 -10.40
N TRP A 102 5.81 1.87 -9.24
CA TRP A 102 5.07 1.80 -7.98
C TRP A 102 4.23 3.06 -7.82
N ILE A 103 2.97 2.89 -7.43
CA ILE A 103 2.02 3.99 -7.27
C ILE A 103 1.47 4.01 -5.86
N THR A 104 1.45 5.20 -5.24
CA THR A 104 0.92 5.43 -3.90
C THR A 104 0.04 6.66 -3.86
N ARG A 105 -0.91 6.69 -2.92
CA ARG A 105 -1.77 7.84 -2.65
C ARG A 105 -1.06 8.89 -1.80
N HIS A 106 -1.23 10.15 -2.17
CA HIS A 106 -0.77 11.33 -1.46
C HIS A 106 -1.92 12.33 -1.33
N GLU A 107 -1.80 13.31 -0.43
CA GLU A 107 -2.80 14.39 -0.25
C GLU A 107 -3.09 15.12 -1.58
N ASP A 108 -2.06 15.28 -2.42
CA ASP A 108 -2.13 15.97 -3.72
C ASP A 108 -2.46 15.04 -4.91
N GLY A 109 -2.83 13.78 -4.67
CA GLY A 109 -3.17 12.81 -5.72
C GLY A 109 -2.34 11.54 -5.64
N PHE A 110 -1.63 11.20 -6.73
CA PHE A 110 -0.81 10.01 -6.82
C PHE A 110 0.67 10.37 -6.98
N MET A 111 1.52 9.61 -6.30
CA MET A 111 2.95 9.63 -6.49
C MET A 111 3.39 8.33 -7.16
N ALA A 112 4.36 8.44 -8.08
CA ALA A 112 4.98 7.31 -8.74
C ALA A 112 6.46 7.18 -8.35
N ALA A 113 6.96 5.95 -8.24
CA ALA A 113 8.36 5.65 -8.02
C ALA A 113 8.86 4.57 -9.01
N PRO A 114 10.16 4.60 -9.39
CA PRO A 114 10.76 3.56 -10.23
C PRO A 114 10.65 2.16 -9.59
N LEU A 115 10.57 1.12 -10.41
CA LEU A 115 10.41 -0.26 -9.93
C LEU A 115 11.47 -0.70 -8.92
N LYS A 116 12.71 -0.20 -9.04
CA LYS A 116 13.82 -0.52 -8.13
C LYS A 116 13.71 0.08 -6.71
N ASN A 117 12.73 0.95 -6.45
CA ASN A 117 12.63 1.69 -5.18
C ASN A 117 11.91 0.91 -4.06
N PHE A 118 11.51 -0.34 -4.29
CA PHE A 118 10.91 -1.13 -3.22
C PHE A 118 11.96 -1.60 -2.22
N TRP A 119 11.64 -1.48 -0.94
CA TRP A 119 12.41 -2.11 0.14
C TRP A 119 11.92 -3.54 0.40
N LYS A 120 10.61 -3.76 0.24
CA LYS A 120 9.95 -5.05 0.45
C LYS A 120 8.67 -5.14 -0.37
N ALA A 121 8.39 -6.29 -0.97
CA ALA A 121 7.19 -6.55 -1.74
C ALA A 121 6.52 -7.87 -1.34
N TRP A 122 5.22 -7.97 -1.64
CA TRP A 122 4.38 -9.14 -1.39
C TRP A 122 3.57 -9.50 -2.62
N ALA A 123 3.48 -10.81 -2.90
CA ALA A 123 2.81 -11.37 -4.07
C ALA A 123 1.28 -11.43 -3.86
N ILE A 124 0.54 -10.51 -4.49
CA ILE A 124 -0.92 -10.34 -4.29
C ILE A 124 -1.74 -11.20 -5.24
#